data_AF-A0A9E3BP49-F1
#
_entry.id   AF-A0A9E3BP49-F1
#
_cell.length_a   1.000
_cell.length_b   1.000
_cell.length_c   1.000
_cell.angle_alpha   90.00
_cell.angle_beta   90.00
_cell.angle_gamma   90.00
#
_symmetry.space_group_name_H-M   'P 1'
#
loop_
_entity.id
_entity.type
_entity.pdbx_description
1 polymer ?
#
loop_
_entity_poly.entity_id
_entity_poly.type
_entity_poly.pdbx_seq_one_letter_code
_entity_poly.pdbx_strand_id
1 'polypeptide(L)'
;MRRPCTLLAFAGTLALAACGTDSTAPLAPERLPAVFAQAPGATTVVTEEDVARQPENTPPTRSWVLYTRNAGNAAFVPGPGTPPLGVGSFQMQTPTGSDKVFLFNYDHLGTRLADVDGLGYATYRFAGGTTFQVPSINLEIDYNGPNVAGGFATLVFEPVYNTGQGAVQPGTWQSWDAYAGGSAVWWSSKPINGVCAFSCFVPWSTIVANNPDAV
;
A
#
# COMPACT_ATOMS: atom_id res chain seq x y z
N MET A 1 -19.89 -47.29 5.34
CA MET A 1 -21.19 -46.58 5.33
C MET A 1 -21.02 -45.33 6.20
N ARG A 2 -20.68 -44.16 5.64
CA ARG A 2 -21.56 -43.05 5.19
C ARG A 2 -22.61 -42.56 6.21
N ARG A 3 -22.54 -41.25 6.49
CA ARG A 3 -23.29 -40.37 7.42
C ARG A 3 -24.78 -40.20 7.06
N PRO A 4 -25.59 -39.53 7.90
CA PRO A 4 -25.91 -38.08 7.70
C PRO A 4 -25.83 -37.26 9.02
N CYS A 5 -25.41 -35.99 9.09
CA CYS A 5 -25.83 -34.73 8.44
C CYS A 5 -27.00 -34.03 9.18
N THR A 6 -26.77 -32.84 9.75
CA THR A 6 -27.79 -31.77 9.83
C THR A 6 -27.11 -30.41 9.70
N LEU A 7 -27.54 -29.71 8.65
CA LEU A 7 -27.30 -28.33 8.25
C LEU A 7 -28.06 -27.36 9.16
N LEU A 8 -27.53 -26.15 9.36
CA LEU A 8 -28.37 -24.96 9.38
C LEU A 8 -27.69 -23.84 8.58
N ALA A 9 -28.39 -23.36 7.56
CA ALA A 9 -28.16 -22.16 6.74
C ALA A 9 -29.53 -21.41 6.74
N PHE A 10 -29.75 -20.14 6.41
CA PHE A 10 -29.18 -19.18 5.46
C PHE A 10 -29.68 -17.75 5.79
N ALA A 11 -28.95 -16.72 5.36
CA ALA A 11 -29.37 -15.64 4.43
C ALA A 11 -28.16 -14.69 4.27
N GLY A 12 -27.62 -14.32 3.12
CA GLY A 12 -28.05 -14.44 1.73
C GLY A 12 -27.65 -13.15 1.01
N THR A 13 -26.48 -13.12 0.37
CA THR A 13 -26.29 -12.33 -0.87
C THR A 13 -25.25 -13.04 -1.73
N LEU A 14 -25.68 -13.41 -2.93
CA LEU A 14 -24.88 -13.98 -3.99
C LEU A 14 -23.90 -12.90 -4.48
N ALA A 15 -22.61 -13.05 -4.23
CA ALA A 15 -21.58 -12.35 -5.00
C ALA A 15 -20.91 -13.40 -5.88
N LEU A 16 -20.96 -13.20 -7.19
CA LEU A 16 -20.17 -13.99 -8.13
C LEU A 16 -18.71 -13.95 -7.67
N ALA A 17 -18.12 -15.12 -7.46
CA ALA A 17 -16.68 -15.26 -7.47
C ALA A 17 -16.21 -14.91 -8.88
N ALA A 18 -15.74 -13.67 -9.07
CA ALA A 18 -14.79 -13.41 -10.13
C ALA A 18 -13.51 -14.12 -9.71
N CYS A 19 -13.17 -15.24 -10.35
CA CYS A 19 -11.80 -15.73 -10.33
C CYS A 19 -10.92 -14.55 -10.71
N GLY A 20 -10.00 -14.16 -9.83
CA GLY A 20 -8.93 -13.24 -10.19
C GLY A 20 -8.23 -13.85 -11.39
N THR A 21 -8.48 -13.29 -12.57
CA THR A 21 -7.56 -13.50 -13.68
C THR A 21 -6.31 -12.76 -13.26
N ASP A 22 -5.29 -13.51 -12.82
CA ASP A 22 -3.93 -13.03 -12.69
C ASP A 22 -3.66 -12.10 -13.88
N SER A 23 -3.59 -10.79 -13.61
CA SER A 23 -3.22 -9.83 -14.62
C SER A 23 -1.74 -10.07 -14.88
N THR A 24 -1.43 -10.88 -15.89
CA THR A 24 -0.10 -10.91 -16.46
C THR A 24 0.18 -9.49 -16.95
N ALA A 25 1.01 -8.75 -16.21
CA ALA A 25 1.44 -7.42 -16.60
C ALA A 25 1.87 -7.43 -18.08
N PRO A 26 1.28 -6.58 -18.95
CA PRO A 26 1.70 -6.56 -20.34
C PRO A 26 3.04 -5.83 -20.45
N LEU A 27 3.98 -6.47 -21.13
CA LEU A 27 4.98 -5.76 -21.90
C LEU A 27 4.24 -4.73 -22.79
N ALA A 28 4.65 -3.46 -22.75
CA ALA A 28 4.08 -2.33 -23.51
C ALA A 28 3.96 -2.58 -25.04
N PRO A 29 3.35 -1.68 -25.84
CA PRO A 29 2.17 -0.84 -25.64
C PRO A 29 1.14 -1.08 -26.76
N GLU A 30 -0.06 -1.60 -26.46
CA GLU A 30 -1.20 -1.44 -27.36
C GLU A 30 -2.43 -0.95 -26.61
N ARG A 31 -2.99 0.13 -27.17
CA ARG A 31 -4.00 1.02 -26.59
C ARG A 31 -5.39 0.39 -26.81
N LEU A 32 -6.08 0.01 -25.73
CA LEU A 32 -7.54 -0.19 -25.74
C LEU A 32 -8.16 0.62 -24.60
N PRO A 33 -9.26 1.37 -24.84
CA PRO A 33 -9.94 2.11 -23.79
C PRO A 33 -10.75 1.11 -22.96
N ALA A 34 -10.28 0.79 -21.76
CA ALA A 34 -11.08 0.06 -20.79
C ALA A 34 -11.95 1.07 -20.02
N VAL A 35 -13.24 1.05 -20.29
CA VAL A 35 -14.25 1.74 -19.48
C VAL A 35 -14.50 0.87 -18.25
N PHE A 36 -13.90 1.24 -17.11
CA PHE A 36 -14.20 0.59 -15.84
C PHE A 36 -15.24 1.42 -15.08
N ALA A 37 -16.41 0.83 -14.89
CA ALA A 37 -17.41 1.35 -13.96
C ALA A 37 -16.99 0.98 -12.53
N GLN A 38 -16.70 1.98 -11.70
CA GLN A 38 -16.37 1.79 -10.29
C GLN A 38 -17.64 1.39 -9.52
N ALA A 39 -17.72 0.15 -9.04
CA ALA A 39 -18.72 -0.25 -8.05
C ALA A 39 -18.33 0.32 -6.66
N PRO A 40 -19.29 0.59 -5.75
CA PRO A 40 -18.98 0.95 -4.36
C PRO A 40 -18.09 -0.14 -3.73
N GLY A 41 -16.93 0.30 -3.21
CA GLY A 41 -15.76 -0.55 -3.02
C GLY A 41 -16.00 -1.78 -2.16
N ALA A 42 -15.88 -2.96 -2.75
CA ALA A 42 -15.75 -4.20 -2.01
C ALA A 42 -14.39 -4.22 -1.31
N THR A 43 -14.34 -4.58 -0.03
CA THR A 43 -13.08 -4.87 0.66
C THR A 43 -12.44 -6.11 0.05
N THR A 44 -11.29 -5.94 -0.60
CA THR A 44 -10.46 -7.06 -1.03
C THR A 44 -9.58 -7.53 0.13
N VAL A 45 -9.70 -8.81 0.51
CA VAL A 45 -8.83 -9.42 1.51
C VAL A 45 -7.66 -10.08 0.79
N VAL A 46 -6.45 -9.60 1.07
CA VAL A 46 -5.20 -10.14 0.54
C VAL A 46 -4.67 -11.20 1.50
N THR A 47 -4.29 -12.35 0.95
CA THR A 47 -3.76 -13.51 1.67
C THR A 47 -2.36 -13.87 1.16
N GLU A 48 -1.73 -14.87 1.79
CA GLU A 48 -0.44 -15.38 1.33
C GLU A 48 -0.50 -15.93 -0.11
N GLU A 49 -1.65 -16.46 -0.55
CA GLU A 49 -1.81 -17.00 -1.90
C GLU A 49 -1.82 -15.93 -2.99
N ASP A 50 -2.11 -14.68 -2.63
CA ASP A 50 -2.17 -13.54 -3.55
C ASP A 50 -0.79 -12.87 -3.74
N VAL A 51 0.16 -13.12 -2.82
CA VAL A 51 1.46 -12.47 -2.80
C VAL A 51 2.53 -13.31 -3.50
N ALA A 52 3.31 -12.71 -4.40
CA ALA A 52 4.57 -13.30 -4.85
C ALA A 52 5.70 -12.89 -3.89
N ARG A 53 6.51 -13.86 -3.44
CA ARG A 53 7.73 -13.59 -2.69
C ARG A 53 8.92 -13.67 -3.62
N GLN A 54 9.61 -12.56 -3.81
CA GLN A 54 10.67 -12.46 -4.82
C GLN A 54 11.95 -11.83 -4.25
N PRO A 55 13.13 -12.16 -4.81
CA PRO A 55 14.35 -11.40 -4.52
C PRO A 55 14.18 -9.93 -4.89
N GLU A 56 14.74 -9.02 -4.08
CA GLU A 56 14.77 -7.60 -4.41
C GLU A 56 15.40 -7.35 -5.79
N ASN A 57 14.91 -6.33 -6.52
CA ASN A 57 15.35 -5.96 -7.87
C ASN A 57 14.98 -6.95 -8.98
N THR A 58 13.99 -7.83 -8.77
CA THR A 58 13.39 -8.63 -9.85
C THR A 58 12.05 -8.05 -10.29
N PRO A 59 11.68 -8.12 -11.58
CA PRO A 59 10.34 -7.74 -12.04
C PRO A 59 9.22 -8.46 -11.26
N PRO A 60 8.11 -7.78 -10.95
CA PRO A 60 7.00 -8.38 -10.24
C PRO A 60 6.34 -9.48 -11.07
N THR A 61 6.04 -10.63 -10.45
CA THR A 61 5.30 -11.74 -11.10
C THR A 61 3.81 -11.76 -10.77
N ARG A 62 3.37 -10.88 -9.85
CA ARG A 62 1.98 -10.69 -9.42
C ARG A 62 1.76 -9.22 -9.09
N SER A 63 0.49 -8.79 -8.95
CA SER A 63 0.19 -7.44 -8.47
C SER A 63 0.73 -7.17 -7.07
N TRP A 64 0.56 -8.14 -6.16
CA TRP A 64 1.12 -8.08 -4.82
C TRP A 64 2.46 -8.80 -4.76
N VAL A 65 3.52 -8.08 -4.40
CA VAL A 65 4.88 -8.64 -4.32
C VAL A 65 5.57 -8.22 -3.04
N LEU A 66 6.12 -9.20 -2.34
CA LEU A 66 6.97 -9.01 -1.18
C LEU A 66 8.45 -9.12 -1.58
N TYR A 67 9.20 -8.06 -1.31
CA TYR A 67 10.66 -8.05 -1.35
C TYR A 67 11.24 -7.89 0.05
N THR A 68 12.34 -8.59 0.31
CA THR A 68 13.12 -8.41 1.53
C THR A 68 14.59 -8.21 1.23
N ARG A 69 15.29 -7.54 2.15
CA ARG A 69 16.74 -7.35 2.13
C ARG A 69 17.34 -7.82 3.45
N ASN A 70 18.51 -8.47 3.37
CA ASN A 70 19.27 -8.94 4.51
C ASN A 70 18.40 -9.85 5.42
N ALA A 71 18.31 -9.56 6.72
CA ALA A 71 17.52 -10.33 7.68
C ALA A 71 16.05 -9.86 7.76
N GLY A 72 15.63 -8.96 6.87
CA GLY A 72 14.24 -8.53 6.77
C GLY A 72 13.30 -9.69 6.49
N ASN A 73 12.18 -9.76 7.21
CA ASN A 73 11.18 -10.82 7.03
C ASN A 73 9.75 -10.27 7.16
N ALA A 74 8.79 -11.03 6.63
CA ALA A 74 7.38 -10.74 6.82
C ALA A 74 6.48 -11.96 6.64
N ALA A 75 5.31 -11.93 7.26
CA ALA A 75 4.31 -12.98 7.20
C ALA A 75 2.90 -12.45 7.44
N PHE A 76 1.90 -13.08 6.82
CA PHE A 76 0.52 -12.95 7.27
C PHE A 76 0.34 -13.74 8.56
N VAL A 77 -0.19 -13.09 9.60
CA VAL A 77 -0.37 -13.67 10.94
C VAL A 77 -1.74 -13.29 11.50
N PRO A 78 -2.34 -14.05 12.45
CA PRO A 78 -3.69 -13.75 12.93
C PRO A 78 -3.88 -12.42 13.68
N GLY A 79 -2.82 -11.89 14.31
CA GLY A 79 -2.88 -10.74 15.22
C GLY A 79 -1.76 -9.73 14.94
N PRO A 80 -1.30 -8.94 15.92
CA PRO A 80 -1.57 -9.05 17.37
C PRO A 80 -2.93 -8.48 17.80
N GLY A 81 -3.47 -8.97 18.93
CA GLY A 81 -4.75 -8.52 19.46
C GLY A 81 -5.90 -8.71 18.46
N THR A 82 -6.72 -7.68 18.28
CA THR A 82 -7.77 -7.61 17.25
C THR A 82 -7.38 -6.55 16.22
N PRO A 83 -6.84 -6.95 15.05
CA PRO A 83 -6.57 -6.04 13.95
C PRO A 83 -7.86 -5.35 13.45
N PRO A 84 -7.76 -4.24 12.69
CA PRO A 84 -8.94 -3.53 12.19
C PRO A 84 -9.88 -4.36 11.31
N LEU A 85 -9.37 -5.36 10.60
CA LEU A 85 -10.18 -6.32 9.84
C LEU A 85 -10.76 -7.46 10.70
N GLY A 86 -10.57 -7.42 12.01
CA GLY A 86 -11.01 -8.42 12.98
C GLY A 86 -9.98 -9.53 13.21
N VAL A 87 -9.47 -10.15 12.15
CA VAL A 87 -8.41 -11.17 12.20
C VAL A 87 -7.48 -11.01 11.00
N GLY A 88 -6.21 -11.35 11.19
CA GLY A 88 -5.20 -11.27 10.14
C GLY A 88 -4.51 -9.90 10.11
N SER A 89 -3.19 -9.91 9.98
CA SER A 89 -2.38 -8.74 9.67
C SER A 89 -1.11 -9.16 8.92
N PHE A 90 -0.45 -8.18 8.30
CA PHE A 90 0.85 -8.38 7.70
C PHE A 90 1.94 -7.93 8.67
N GLN A 91 2.64 -8.89 9.26
CA GLN A 91 3.76 -8.62 10.16
C GLN A 91 5.03 -8.38 9.35
N MET A 92 5.77 -7.33 9.70
CA MET A 92 7.08 -7.02 9.13
C MET A 92 8.12 -6.98 10.26
N GLN A 93 9.33 -7.47 9.99
CA GLN A 93 10.47 -7.35 10.90
C GLN A 93 11.71 -6.87 10.14
N THR A 94 12.35 -5.84 10.68
CA THR A 94 13.67 -5.35 10.27
C THR A 94 14.59 -5.40 11.49
N PRO A 95 15.27 -6.54 11.74
CA PRO A 95 16.08 -6.73 12.94
C PRO A 95 17.16 -5.66 13.16
N THR A 96 17.67 -5.07 12.09
CA THR A 96 18.71 -4.04 12.07
C THR A 96 18.33 -2.89 11.11
N GLY A 97 19.03 -1.76 11.22
CA GLY A 97 18.78 -0.59 10.37
C GLY A 97 19.16 -0.77 8.89
N SER A 98 19.83 -1.85 8.52
CA SER A 98 20.16 -2.16 7.11
C SER A 98 19.18 -3.15 6.47
N ASP A 99 18.25 -3.73 7.24
CA ASP A 99 17.23 -4.64 6.74
C ASP A 99 16.09 -3.87 6.08
N LYS A 100 15.44 -4.49 5.10
CA LYS A 100 14.26 -3.91 4.44
C LYS A 100 13.20 -4.97 4.18
N VAL A 101 11.95 -4.52 4.21
CA VAL A 101 10.78 -5.31 3.86
C VAL A 101 9.84 -4.37 3.12
N PHE A 102 9.40 -4.75 1.93
CA PHE A 102 8.44 -4.00 1.13
C PHE A 102 7.36 -4.94 0.62
N LEU A 103 6.09 -4.57 0.83
CA LEU A 103 4.97 -5.21 0.17
C LEU A 103 4.41 -4.20 -0.83
N PHE A 104 4.68 -4.43 -2.12
CA PHE A 104 4.17 -3.60 -3.21
C PHE A 104 2.81 -4.10 -3.65
N ASN A 105 1.99 -3.15 -4.11
CA ASN A 105 0.79 -3.41 -4.87
C ASN A 105 0.86 -2.64 -6.20
N TYR A 106 0.84 -3.37 -7.31
CA TYR A 106 0.89 -2.82 -8.66
C TYR A 106 -0.49 -2.68 -9.34
N ASP A 107 -1.59 -2.92 -8.64
CA ASP A 107 -2.96 -2.77 -9.18
C ASP A 107 -3.29 -1.33 -9.61
N HIS A 108 -2.54 -0.34 -9.12
CA HIS A 108 -2.77 1.09 -9.37
C HIS A 108 -1.76 1.71 -10.35
N LEU A 109 -0.97 0.91 -11.07
CA LEU A 109 0.00 1.43 -12.04
C LEU A 109 -0.67 2.34 -13.08
N GLY A 110 -0.10 3.54 -13.26
CA GLY A 110 -0.60 4.54 -14.20
C GLY A 110 -1.79 5.36 -13.70
N THR A 111 -2.21 5.18 -12.44
CA THR A 111 -3.23 6.04 -11.82
C THR A 111 -2.66 7.43 -11.65
N ARG A 112 -3.34 8.46 -12.16
CA ARG A 112 -2.87 9.83 -11.96
C ARG A 112 -2.89 10.17 -10.48
N LEU A 113 -1.84 10.85 -10.01
CA LEU A 113 -1.75 11.28 -8.61
C LEU A 113 -2.93 12.18 -8.22
N ALA A 114 -3.46 12.95 -9.17
CA ALA A 114 -4.64 13.80 -8.98
C ALA A 114 -5.96 13.03 -8.80
N ASP A 115 -6.01 11.75 -9.22
CA ASP A 115 -7.21 10.91 -9.15
C ASP A 115 -7.28 10.10 -7.84
N VAL A 116 -6.26 10.19 -6.98
CA VAL A 116 -6.26 9.59 -5.64
C VAL A 116 -7.01 10.51 -4.68
N ASP A 117 -8.13 10.02 -4.17
CA ASP A 117 -9.02 10.73 -3.24
C ASP A 117 -9.13 10.05 -1.86
N GLY A 118 -8.35 8.99 -1.64
CA GLY A 118 -8.31 8.27 -0.37
C GLY A 118 -7.12 7.31 -0.28
N LEU A 119 -6.40 7.36 0.83
CA LEU A 119 -5.30 6.45 1.14
C LEU A 119 -5.13 6.36 2.64
N GLY A 120 -5.08 5.15 3.17
CA GLY A 120 -4.95 4.95 4.60
C GLY A 120 -4.63 3.51 4.94
N TYR A 121 -4.15 3.31 6.16
CA TYR A 121 -3.73 2.01 6.66
C TYR A 121 -3.69 2.04 8.18
N ALA A 122 -3.54 0.87 8.79
CA ALA A 122 -3.34 0.76 10.23
C ALA A 122 -2.04 0.05 10.54
N THR A 123 -1.40 0.46 11.61
CA THR A 123 -0.18 -0.16 12.11
C THR A 123 -0.33 -0.59 13.55
N TYR A 124 0.42 -1.62 13.90
CA TYR A 124 0.68 -2.00 15.28
C TYR A 124 2.17 -2.17 15.42
N ARG A 125 2.73 -1.64 16.52
CA ARG A 125 4.13 -1.86 16.88
C ARG A 125 4.23 -2.52 18.24
N PHE A 126 5.12 -3.50 18.34
CA PHE A 126 5.53 -4.05 19.62
C PHE A 126 6.46 -3.06 20.35
N ALA A 127 6.55 -3.18 21.67
CA ALA A 127 7.56 -2.44 22.44
C ALA A 127 8.97 -3.00 22.15
N GLY A 128 10.01 -2.14 22.20
CA GLY A 128 11.42 -2.58 22.10
C GLY A 128 12.24 -2.05 20.92
N GLY A 129 11.69 -1.17 20.07
CA GLY A 129 12.39 -0.47 18.98
C GLY A 129 12.37 1.06 19.11
N THR A 130 12.70 1.80 18.03
CA THR A 130 12.53 3.26 18.00
C THR A 130 11.09 3.63 18.37
N THR A 131 10.92 4.73 19.12
CA THR A 131 9.64 5.02 19.78
C THR A 131 8.61 5.67 18.87
N PHE A 132 9.02 6.10 17.68
CA PHE A 132 8.26 7.02 16.85
C PHE A 132 8.06 6.54 15.40
N GLN A 133 8.69 5.45 14.97
CA GLN A 133 8.52 4.91 13.61
C GLN A 133 7.64 3.65 13.58
N VAL A 134 6.86 3.57 12.52
CA VAL A 134 6.00 2.45 12.09
C VAL A 134 6.15 2.33 10.57
N PRO A 135 5.67 1.25 9.92
CA PRO A 135 5.72 1.14 8.46
C PRO A 135 5.20 2.40 7.76
N SER A 136 5.86 2.79 6.66
CA SER A 136 5.49 3.93 5.81
C SER A 136 4.72 3.46 4.57
N ILE A 137 3.93 4.36 3.99
CA ILE A 137 3.46 4.19 2.60
C ILE A 137 4.47 4.87 1.68
N ASN A 138 4.85 4.17 0.63
CA ASN A 138 5.79 4.64 -0.39
C ASN A 138 5.06 4.52 -1.73
N LEU A 139 4.95 5.62 -2.47
CA LEU A 139 4.39 5.66 -3.82
C LEU A 139 5.50 5.96 -4.80
N GLU A 140 5.79 5.02 -5.68
CA GLU A 140 6.63 5.29 -6.85
C GLU A 140 5.80 6.08 -7.85
N ILE A 141 6.34 7.22 -8.28
CA ILE A 141 5.65 8.12 -9.21
C ILE A 141 6.55 8.45 -10.39
N ASP A 142 5.91 8.79 -11.49
CA ASP A 142 6.47 9.61 -12.55
C ASP A 142 5.95 11.05 -12.39
N TYR A 143 6.74 11.94 -11.79
CA TYR A 143 6.27 13.28 -11.41
C TYR A 143 6.06 14.25 -12.60
N ASN A 144 6.65 13.97 -13.77
CA ASN A 144 6.52 14.81 -14.97
C ASN A 144 5.73 14.14 -16.10
N GLY A 145 5.18 12.97 -15.82
CA GLY A 145 4.20 12.28 -16.64
C GLY A 145 4.82 11.37 -17.70
N PRO A 146 4.06 10.35 -18.15
CA PRO A 146 4.60 9.18 -18.88
C PRO A 146 5.14 9.50 -20.27
N ASN A 147 4.88 10.71 -20.79
CA ASN A 147 5.34 11.16 -22.10
C ASN A 147 6.66 11.95 -22.02
N VAL A 148 7.21 12.15 -20.81
CA VAL A 148 8.46 12.87 -20.59
C VAL A 148 9.50 11.89 -20.04
N ALA A 149 10.66 11.82 -20.68
CA ALA A 149 11.73 10.96 -20.19
C ALA A 149 12.22 11.43 -18.82
N GLY A 150 12.39 10.50 -17.89
CA GLY A 150 12.83 10.78 -16.52
C GLY A 150 11.70 10.57 -15.51
N GLY A 151 11.49 11.53 -14.62
CA GLY A 151 10.28 11.56 -13.80
C GLY A 151 10.21 10.64 -12.58
N PHE A 152 11.05 9.61 -12.48
CA PHE A 152 10.98 8.70 -11.32
C PHE A 152 11.32 9.41 -9.99
N ALA A 153 10.39 9.38 -9.05
CA ALA A 153 10.59 9.70 -7.64
C ALA A 153 9.75 8.76 -6.75
N THR A 154 10.00 8.79 -5.44
CA THR A 154 9.17 8.09 -4.45
C THR A 154 8.62 9.11 -3.47
N LEU A 155 7.30 9.21 -3.36
CA LEU A 155 6.64 9.94 -2.29
C LEU A 155 6.53 9.03 -1.08
N VAL A 156 6.85 9.54 0.10
CA VAL A 156 6.83 8.77 1.34
C VAL A 156 5.98 9.47 2.40
N PHE A 157 5.02 8.72 2.93
CA PHE A 157 4.23 9.08 4.09
C PHE A 157 4.74 8.33 5.30
N GLU A 158 5.09 9.07 6.34
CA GLU A 158 5.39 8.51 7.64
C GLU A 158 4.50 9.16 8.71
N PRO A 159 3.86 8.35 9.57
CA PRO A 159 3.05 8.85 10.69
C PRO A 159 3.78 9.85 11.60
N VAL A 160 5.09 9.69 11.79
CA VAL A 160 5.88 10.58 12.67
C VAL A 160 5.88 12.04 12.22
N TYR A 161 5.71 12.30 10.92
CA TYR A 161 5.65 13.67 10.37
C TYR A 161 4.22 14.20 10.24
N ASN A 162 3.22 13.35 10.45
CA ASN A 162 1.80 13.67 10.36
C ASN A 162 1.19 13.81 11.77
N THR A 163 1.82 14.65 12.60
CA THR A 163 1.57 14.75 14.05
C THR A 163 0.13 15.12 14.44
N GLY A 164 -0.64 15.73 13.53
CA GLY A 164 -2.07 15.98 13.71
C GLY A 164 -2.92 14.71 13.86
N GLN A 165 -2.40 13.55 13.47
CA GLN A 165 -3.05 12.24 13.63
C GLN A 165 -2.68 11.52 14.94
N GLY A 166 -1.91 12.19 15.79
CA GLY A 166 -1.46 11.68 17.09
C GLY A 166 -0.08 11.03 17.07
N ALA A 167 0.48 10.85 18.26
CA ALA A 167 1.77 10.20 18.42
C ALA A 167 1.65 8.67 18.27
N VAL A 168 2.69 8.05 17.73
CA VAL A 168 2.83 6.59 17.63
C VAL A 168 2.85 5.95 19.03
N GLN A 169 1.92 5.03 19.29
CA GLN A 169 1.73 4.32 20.56
C GLN A 169 2.13 2.85 20.43
N PRO A 170 2.97 2.33 21.35
CA PRO A 170 3.29 0.91 21.36
C PRO A 170 2.13 0.07 21.90
N GLY A 171 1.99 -1.15 21.39
CA GLY A 171 1.04 -2.13 21.90
C GLY A 171 -0.42 -1.85 21.54
N THR A 172 -0.69 -0.94 20.60
CA THR A 172 -2.05 -0.57 20.18
C THR A 172 -2.11 -0.40 18.66
N TRP A 173 -3.23 -0.83 18.07
CA TRP A 173 -3.52 -0.57 16.66
C TRP A 173 -3.87 0.91 16.48
N GLN A 174 -3.21 1.57 15.52
CA GLN A 174 -3.50 2.95 15.15
C GLN A 174 -3.73 3.05 13.65
N SER A 175 -4.76 3.81 13.28
CA SER A 175 -5.08 4.12 11.89
C SER A 175 -4.43 5.44 11.49
N TRP A 176 -3.94 5.49 10.25
CA TRP A 176 -3.33 6.65 9.63
C TRP A 176 -4.05 6.95 8.32
N ASP A 177 -4.53 8.18 8.19
CA ASP A 177 -5.12 8.72 6.97
C ASP A 177 -4.01 9.43 6.18
N ALA A 178 -3.45 8.73 5.19
CA ALA A 178 -2.35 9.24 4.37
C ALA A 178 -2.82 10.22 3.28
N TYR A 179 -4.14 10.43 3.15
CA TYR A 179 -4.73 11.45 2.29
C TYR A 179 -5.18 12.68 3.10
N ALA A 180 -5.95 12.49 4.16
CA ALA A 180 -6.48 13.51 5.06
C ALA A 180 -7.13 14.69 4.32
N GLY A 181 -7.98 14.40 3.33
CA GLY A 181 -8.59 15.43 2.49
C GLY A 181 -7.56 16.25 1.69
N GLY A 182 -6.39 15.68 1.41
CA GLY A 182 -5.26 16.35 0.76
C GLY A 182 -4.32 17.12 1.70
N SER A 183 -4.54 17.08 3.02
CA SER A 183 -3.70 17.79 4.00
C SER A 183 -2.58 16.94 4.61
N ALA A 184 -2.57 15.63 4.39
CA ALA A 184 -1.48 14.77 4.84
C ALA A 184 -0.15 15.22 4.20
N VAL A 185 0.93 15.25 4.97
CA VAL A 185 2.24 15.68 4.49
C VAL A 185 3.10 14.50 4.07
N TRP A 186 3.77 14.67 2.95
CA TRP A 186 4.65 13.69 2.32
C TRP A 186 6.00 14.32 2.00
N TRP A 187 7.05 13.51 1.96
CA TRP A 187 8.35 13.92 1.44
C TRP A 187 8.70 13.12 0.18
N SER A 188 9.65 13.61 -0.61
CA SER A 188 10.07 12.96 -1.86
C SER A 188 11.52 12.49 -1.83
N SER A 189 11.81 11.33 -2.42
CA SER A 189 13.17 10.79 -2.55
C SER A 189 14.06 11.57 -3.53
N LYS A 190 13.47 12.45 -4.35
CA LYS A 190 14.18 13.34 -5.28
C LYS A 190 13.53 14.72 -5.29
N PRO A 191 14.24 15.78 -5.75
CA PRO A 191 13.59 17.06 -6.01
C PRO A 191 12.53 16.87 -7.09
N ILE A 192 11.32 17.34 -6.81
CA ILE A 192 10.19 17.45 -7.75
C ILE A 192 9.65 18.88 -7.70
N ASN A 193 8.68 19.23 -8.56
CA ASN A 193 8.14 20.58 -8.56
C ASN A 193 7.52 20.90 -7.19
N GLY A 194 8.07 21.92 -6.53
CA GLY A 194 7.61 22.41 -5.23
C GLY A 194 8.00 21.56 -4.00
N VAL A 195 8.81 20.51 -4.16
CA VAL A 195 9.26 19.67 -3.03
C VAL A 195 10.75 19.34 -3.15
N CYS A 196 11.54 19.71 -2.14
CA CYS A 196 12.94 19.29 -2.05
C CYS A 196 13.08 17.83 -1.59
N ALA A 197 14.20 17.20 -1.92
CA ALA A 197 14.45 15.81 -1.53
C ALA A 197 14.59 15.66 0.00
N PHE A 198 13.98 14.60 0.55
CA PHE A 198 14.14 14.04 1.91
C PHE A 198 13.76 14.93 3.11
N SER A 199 13.68 16.24 2.93
CA SER A 199 13.61 17.21 4.04
C SER A 199 12.45 18.20 3.93
N CYS A 200 11.77 18.24 2.78
CA CYS A 200 10.54 19.01 2.60
C CYS A 200 9.33 18.10 2.81
N PHE A 201 8.53 18.42 3.84
CA PHE A 201 7.26 17.77 4.12
C PHE A 201 6.13 18.68 3.64
N VAL A 202 5.46 18.27 2.58
CA VAL A 202 4.52 19.13 1.84
C VAL A 202 3.16 18.43 1.76
N PRO A 203 2.03 19.15 1.89
CA PRO A 203 0.71 18.54 1.77
C PRO A 203 0.50 17.85 0.41
N TRP A 204 -0.21 16.72 0.43
CA TRP A 204 -0.62 15.98 -0.78
C TRP A 204 -1.20 16.90 -1.86
N SER A 205 -2.13 17.77 -1.46
CA SER A 205 -2.77 18.75 -2.36
C SER A 205 -1.77 19.69 -3.05
N THR A 206 -0.70 20.09 -2.36
CA THR A 206 0.36 20.93 -2.93
C THR A 206 1.23 20.13 -3.90
N ILE A 207 1.53 18.87 -3.59
CA ILE A 207 2.27 17.98 -4.50
C ILE A 207 1.50 17.79 -5.81
N VAL A 208 0.21 17.45 -5.72
CA VAL A 208 -0.67 17.27 -6.88
C VAL A 208 -0.77 18.55 -7.70
N ALA A 209 -0.98 19.71 -7.06
CA ALA A 209 -1.09 20.99 -7.75
C ALA A 209 0.18 21.36 -8.54
N ASN A 210 1.36 21.04 -8.00
CA ASN A 210 2.65 21.34 -8.64
C ASN A 210 3.09 20.30 -9.68
N ASN A 211 2.49 19.10 -9.66
CA ASN A 211 2.84 17.97 -10.54
C ASN A 211 1.55 17.40 -11.18
N PRO A 212 0.83 18.18 -12.00
CA PRO A 212 -0.52 17.83 -12.50
C PRO A 212 -0.53 16.63 -13.46
N ASP A 213 0.61 16.30 -14.05
CA ASP A 213 0.78 15.18 -14.97
C ASP A 213 1.30 13.91 -14.28
N ALA A 214 1.49 13.95 -12.95
CA ALA A 214 2.05 12.83 -12.22
C ALA A 214 1.16 11.60 -12.25
N VAL A 215 1.79 10.43 -12.41
CA VAL A 215 1.17 9.08 -12.39
C VAL A 215 1.95 8.12 -11.50
#